data_AF-A0A2S9FR46-F1
#
_entry.id   AF-A0A2S9FR46-F1
#
_cell.length_a   1.000
_cell.length_b   1.000
_cell.length_c   1.000
_cell.angle_alpha   90.00
_cell.angle_beta   90.00
_cell.angle_gamma   90.00
#
_symmetry.space_group_name_H-M   'P 1'
#
loop_
_entity.id
_entity.type
_entity.pdbx_description
1 polymer ?
#
loop_
_entity_poly.entity_id
_entity_poly.type
_entity_poly.pdbx_seq_one_letter_code
_entity_poly.pdbx_strand_id
1 'polypeptide(L)'
;AATYLPDDGFAEVFTANANHVTMGGQFFPNGQGVTVEGGYRLTGSWSFGSGTGHAEYVAAGFMPMVDGEIRWASEGVPDMLVAVVPRADVTFKDGWHV
;
A
#
# COMPACT_ATOMS: atom_id res chain seq x y z
N ALA A 1 0.77 9.61 2.67
CA ALA A 1 1.52 9.23 1.45
C ALA A 1 2.46 10.35 1.02
N ALA A 2 1.96 11.54 0.67
CA ALA A 2 2.78 12.66 0.21
C ALA A 2 4.01 12.99 1.09
N THR A 3 3.90 12.87 2.42
CA THR A 3 4.99 13.17 3.37
C THR A 3 5.95 12.01 3.64
N TYR A 4 5.62 10.80 3.18
CA TYR A 4 6.31 9.56 3.58
C TYR A 4 6.92 8.79 2.39
N LEU A 5 6.54 9.13 1.16
CA LEU A 5 7.21 8.58 -0.01
C LEU A 5 8.60 9.21 -0.15
N PRO A 6 9.60 8.45 -0.61
CA PRO A 6 10.84 9.05 -1.08
C PRO A 6 10.58 9.93 -2.31
N ASP A 7 11.56 10.76 -2.68
CA ASP A 7 11.42 11.78 -3.72
C ASP A 7 10.97 11.20 -5.07
N ASP A 8 11.44 10.01 -5.43
CA ASP A 8 11.05 9.30 -6.65
C ASP A 8 9.58 8.88 -6.63
N GLY A 9 9.12 8.25 -5.56
CA GLY A 9 7.73 7.87 -5.38
C GLY A 9 6.80 9.08 -5.28
N PHE A 10 7.26 10.18 -4.66
CA PHE A 10 6.51 11.44 -4.67
C PHE A 10 6.40 12.02 -6.09
N ALA A 11 7.49 12.01 -6.84
CA ALA A 11 7.50 12.51 -8.21
C ALA A 11 6.56 11.69 -9.11
N GLU A 12 6.61 10.36 -9.00
CA GLU A 12 5.76 9.43 -9.75
C GLU A 12 4.27 9.61 -9.42
N VAL A 13 3.92 9.63 -8.13
CA VAL A 13 2.52 9.66 -7.72
C VAL A 13 1.94 11.06 -7.84
N PHE A 14 2.62 12.10 -7.35
CA PHE A 14 2.07 13.46 -7.25
C PHE A 14 2.53 14.36 -8.38
N THR A 15 3.84 14.53 -8.58
CA THR A 15 4.35 15.54 -9.53
C THR A 15 3.96 15.22 -10.98
N ALA A 16 4.06 13.95 -11.39
CA ALA A 16 3.66 13.50 -12.72
C ALA A 16 2.15 13.68 -12.99
N ASN A 17 1.34 13.78 -11.94
CA ASN A 17 -0.11 13.96 -12.01
C ASN A 17 -0.53 15.39 -11.65
N ALA A 18 0.35 16.38 -11.88
CA ALA A 18 0.11 17.80 -11.58
C ALA A 18 -0.35 18.08 -10.14
N ASN A 19 0.05 17.23 -9.19
CA ASN A 19 -0.39 17.22 -7.80
C ASN A 19 -1.91 17.09 -7.59
N HIS A 20 -2.65 16.66 -8.62
CA HIS A 20 -4.09 16.42 -8.58
C HIS A 20 -4.33 14.91 -8.50
N VAL A 21 -4.24 14.37 -7.29
CA VAL A 21 -4.30 12.91 -7.06
C VAL A 21 -5.29 12.59 -5.97
N THR A 22 -6.15 11.60 -6.21
CA THR A 22 -7.02 11.00 -5.19
C THR A 22 -6.43 9.69 -4.68
N MET A 23 -6.45 9.53 -3.36
CA MET A 23 -5.95 8.32 -2.71
C MET A 23 -6.91 7.91 -1.59
N GLY A 24 -7.15 6.61 -1.50
CA GLY A 24 -7.84 5.98 -0.38
C GLY A 24 -7.15 4.66 -0.03
N GLY A 25 -7.65 3.93 0.95
CA GLY A 25 -7.13 2.59 1.26
C GLY A 25 -7.04 2.35 2.76
N GLN A 26 -6.24 1.36 3.14
CA GLN A 26 -6.10 0.92 4.51
C GLN A 26 -4.63 0.76 4.86
N PHE A 27 -4.17 1.53 5.84
CA PHE A 27 -2.77 1.55 6.30
C PHE A 27 -2.47 0.39 7.26
N PHE A 28 -3.49 -0.19 7.87
CA PHE A 28 -3.33 -1.37 8.72
C PHE A 28 -2.79 -2.54 7.88
N PRO A 29 -1.77 -3.28 8.37
CA PRO A 29 -0.97 -4.18 7.56
C PRO A 29 -1.64 -5.55 7.33
N ASN A 30 -2.80 -5.55 6.67
CA ASN A 30 -3.54 -6.77 6.32
C ASN A 30 -2.88 -7.58 5.19
N GLY A 31 -1.93 -7.00 4.45
CA GLY A 31 -1.18 -7.70 3.42
C GLY A 31 0.17 -8.24 3.89
N GLN A 32 0.77 -9.06 3.05
CA GLN A 32 2.15 -9.48 3.11
C GLN A 32 2.90 -9.02 1.86
N GLY A 33 4.15 -8.62 2.02
CA GLY A 33 5.04 -8.25 0.92
C GLY A 33 6.29 -9.12 0.91
N VAL A 34 6.34 -10.11 0.02
CA VAL A 34 7.54 -10.94 -0.15
C VAL A 34 8.61 -10.13 -0.86
N THR A 35 9.81 -10.10 -0.31
CA THR A 35 10.95 -9.41 -0.93
C THR A 35 11.28 -10.01 -2.30
N VAL A 36 11.44 -9.13 -3.30
CA VAL A 36 11.89 -9.46 -4.65
C VAL A 36 13.00 -8.48 -5.05
N GLU A 37 13.67 -8.72 -6.17
CA GLU A 37 14.61 -7.74 -6.72
C GLU A 37 13.91 -6.39 -6.94
N GLY A 38 14.45 -5.34 -6.33
CA GLY A 38 13.93 -3.98 -6.46
C GLY A 38 12.70 -3.63 -5.62
N GLY A 39 12.15 -4.55 -4.80
CA GLY A 39 11.01 -4.21 -3.95
C GLY A 39 10.28 -5.39 -3.33
N TYR A 40 8.94 -5.33 -3.38
CA TYR A 40 8.06 -6.34 -2.77
C TYR A 40 6.96 -6.77 -3.74
N ARG A 41 6.63 -8.06 -3.71
CA ARG A 41 5.39 -8.58 -4.31
C ARG A 41 4.33 -8.68 -3.23
N LEU A 42 3.25 -7.91 -3.38
CA LEU A 42 2.18 -7.83 -2.38
C LEU A 42 1.07 -8.84 -2.63
N THR A 43 0.57 -9.43 -1.55
CA THR A 43 -0.67 -10.22 -1.53
C THR A 43 -1.46 -9.88 -0.26
N GLY A 44 -2.77 -9.73 -0.37
CA GLY A 44 -3.61 -9.42 0.77
C GLY A 44 -5.05 -9.10 0.38
N SER A 45 -5.85 -8.79 1.39
CA SER A 45 -7.18 -8.23 1.21
C SER A 45 -7.35 -7.11 2.23
N TRP A 46 -7.74 -5.94 1.75
CA TRP A 46 -7.95 -4.76 2.58
C TRP A 46 -9.43 -4.39 2.55
N SER A 47 -9.93 -3.93 3.69
CA SER A 47 -11.32 -3.52 3.87
C SER A 47 -11.36 -2.11 4.45
N PHE A 48 -12.55 -1.52 4.54
CA PHE A 48 -12.74 -0.17 5.10
C PHE A 48 -11.89 0.92 4.40
N GLY A 49 -11.62 0.73 3.10
CA GLY A 49 -10.95 1.72 2.26
C GLY A 49 -11.90 2.82 1.81
N SER A 50 -12.26 3.74 2.71
CA SER A 50 -13.16 4.87 2.41
C SER A 50 -12.69 5.64 1.17
N GLY A 51 -13.62 5.95 0.27
CA GLY A 51 -13.35 6.71 -0.95
C GLY A 51 -12.55 5.97 -2.04
N THR A 52 -12.13 4.72 -1.81
CA THR A 52 -11.34 3.96 -2.80
C THR A 52 -12.07 3.71 -4.12
N GLY A 53 -13.42 3.78 -4.14
CA GLY A 53 -14.20 3.79 -5.38
C GLY A 53 -13.86 4.95 -6.34
N HIS A 54 -13.36 6.07 -5.82
CA HIS A 54 -12.97 7.27 -6.58
C HIS A 54 -11.45 7.53 -6.56
N ALA A 55 -10.66 6.63 -5.98
CA ALA A 55 -9.22 6.80 -5.83
C ALA A 55 -8.46 6.30 -7.07
N GLU A 56 -7.46 7.09 -7.49
CA GLU A 56 -6.47 6.72 -8.51
C GLU A 56 -5.37 5.82 -7.95
N TYR A 57 -5.07 5.95 -6.66
CA TYR A 57 -4.13 5.12 -5.94
C TYR A 57 -4.73 4.55 -4.66
N VAL A 58 -4.32 3.34 -4.30
CA VAL A 58 -4.72 2.64 -3.09
C VAL A 58 -3.53 2.49 -2.15
N ALA A 59 -3.67 3.02 -0.93
CA ALA A 59 -2.75 2.72 0.16
C ALA A 59 -3.04 1.32 0.71
N ALA A 60 -2.05 0.45 0.69
CA ALA A 60 -2.14 -0.94 1.14
C ALA A 60 -1.05 -1.22 2.17
N GLY A 61 -1.42 -1.24 3.45
CA GLY A 61 -0.53 -1.64 4.53
C GLY A 61 -0.13 -3.11 4.41
N PHE A 62 1.12 -3.44 4.69
CA PHE A 62 1.60 -4.82 4.67
C PHE A 62 2.75 -5.08 5.65
N MET A 63 2.91 -6.35 6.02
CA MET A 63 4.09 -6.86 6.72
C MET A 63 5.13 -7.33 5.69
N PRO A 64 6.37 -6.82 5.73
CA PRO A 64 7.45 -7.32 4.88
C PRO A 64 7.84 -8.74 5.28
N MET A 65 8.05 -9.61 4.28
CA MET A 65 8.46 -11.00 4.45
C MET A 65 9.83 -11.22 3.81
N VAL A 66 10.82 -11.66 4.59
CA VAL A 66 12.18 -11.99 4.15
C VAL A 66 12.41 -13.47 4.43
N ASP A 67 12.76 -14.24 3.39
CA ASP A 67 12.99 -15.69 3.49
C ASP A 67 11.84 -16.48 4.15
N GLY A 68 10.60 -16.02 3.94
CA GLY A 68 9.39 -16.65 4.48
C GLY A 68 8.98 -16.19 5.88
N GLU A 69 9.80 -15.35 6.52
CA GLU A 69 9.56 -14.85 7.89
C GLU A 69 9.25 -13.35 7.90
N ILE A 70 8.51 -12.90 8.91
CA ILE A 70 8.22 -11.47 9.09
C ILE A 70 9.52 -10.73 9.39
N ARG A 71 9.72 -9.57 8.74
CA ARG A 71 10.78 -8.63 9.14
C ARG A 71 10.39 -7.93 10.44
N TRP A 72 11.28 -7.97 11.42
CA TRP A 72 11.08 -7.32 12.72
C TRP A 72 11.82 -5.99 12.77
N ALA A 73 11.14 -4.94 13.23
CA ALA A 73 11.76 -3.62 13.46
C ALA A 73 12.55 -3.61 14.79
N SER A 74 12.05 -4.36 15.78
CA SER A 74 12.71 -4.65 17.06
C SER A 74 12.07 -5.87 17.73
N GLU A 75 12.56 -6.26 18.91
CA GLU A 75 12.02 -7.39 19.67
C GLU A 75 10.51 -7.22 19.94
N GLY A 76 9.71 -8.15 19.41
CA GLY A 76 8.25 -8.14 19.56
C GLY A 76 7.51 -7.09 18.71
N VAL A 77 8.21 -6.29 17.91
CA VAL A 77 7.61 -5.25 17.06
C VAL A 77 7.81 -5.61 15.58
N PRO A 78 6.76 -6.07 14.87
CA PRO A 78 6.87 -6.36 13.45
C PRO A 78 7.10 -5.06 12.69
N ASP A 79 7.89 -5.13 11.63
CA ASP A 79 7.97 -4.04 10.69
C ASP A 79 6.67 -3.95 9.87
N MET A 80 6.26 -2.73 9.56
CA MET A 80 4.99 -2.44 8.88
C MET A 80 5.23 -1.34 7.86
N LEU A 81 4.94 -1.64 6.60
CA LEU A 81 5.08 -0.70 5.50
C LEU A 81 3.72 -0.44 4.87
N VAL A 82 3.66 0.60 4.05
CA VAL A 82 2.49 0.93 3.22
C VAL A 82 2.95 1.06 1.79
N ALA A 83 2.35 0.27 0.90
CA ALA A 83 2.49 0.47 -0.53
C ALA A 83 1.46 1.47 -1.02
N VAL A 84 1.85 2.31 -1.97
CA VAL A 84 0.94 3.11 -2.78
C VAL A 84 0.82 2.41 -4.12
N VAL A 85 -0.36 1.84 -4.39
CA VAL A 85 -0.59 0.95 -5.53
C VAL A 85 -1.51 1.66 -6.53
N PRO A 86 -1.19 1.70 -7.84
CA PRO A 86 -2.09 2.28 -8.83
C PRO A 86 -3.39 1.47 -8.89
N ARG A 87 -4.52 2.15 -9.11
CA ARG A 87 -5.85 1.53 -9.16
C ARG A 87 -5.93 0.34 -10.12
N ALA A 88 -5.22 0.40 -11.25
CA ALA A 88 -5.23 -0.64 -12.28
C ALA A 88 -4.73 -2.00 -11.76
N ASP A 89 -3.89 -2.01 -10.73
CA ASP A 89 -3.33 -3.23 -10.13
C ASP A 89 -4.19 -3.76 -8.96
N VAL A 90 -5.31 -3.10 -8.67
CA VAL A 90 -6.21 -3.45 -7.56
C VAL A 90 -7.49 -4.06 -8.10
N THR A 91 -7.78 -5.28 -7.64
CA THR A 91 -9.10 -5.89 -7.84
C THR A 91 -10.06 -5.42 -6.75
N PHE A 92 -11.02 -4.59 -7.11
CA PHE A 92 -12.09 -4.16 -6.21
C PHE A 92 -13.13 -5.27 -6.05
N LYS A 93 -13.43 -5.62 -4.80
CA LYS A 93 -14.49 -6.58 -4.44
C LYS A 93 -15.70 -5.83 -3.91
N ASP A 94 -16.88 -6.40 -4.10
CA ASP A 94 -18.08 -5.95 -3.40
C ASP A 94 -18.00 -6.40 -1.94
N GLY A 95 -18.07 -5.45 -1.00
CA GLY A 95 -17.80 -5.71 0.40
C GLY A 95 -18.34 -4.65 1.36
N TRP A 96 -19.18 -3.73 0.87
CA TRP A 96 -19.83 -2.71 1.68
C TRP A 96 -21.33 -2.74 1.42
N HIS A 97 -22.08 -3.31 2.38
CA HIS A 97 -23.53 -3.43 2.33
C HIS A 97 -24.13 -2.68 3.52
N VAL A 98 -25.02 -1.72 3.26
CA VAL A 98 -25.71 -0.91 4.25
C VAL A 98 -27.22 -1.06 4.11
#